data_AF-A0AA42Y9L4-F1
#
_entry.id   AF-A0AA42Y9L4-F1
#
_cell.length_a   1.000
_cell.length_b   1.000
_cell.length_c   1.000
_cell.angle_alpha   90.00
_cell.angle_beta   90.00
_cell.angle_gamma   90.00
#
_symmetry.space_group_name_H-M   'P 1'
#
loop_
_entity.id
_entity.type
_entity.pdbx_description
1 polymer ?
#
loop_
_entity_poly.entity_id
_entity_poly.type
_entity_poly.pdbx_seq_one_letter_code
_entity_poly.pdbx_strand_id
1 'polypeptide(L)'
;LSVSDAREHSLLRDNLAVRDLGVVAYAGVPLSGGQDQAIGSFCAIDTKPHPWTEEDFQTLNDLAQIVEAHIILRQSAAAEIAGKVSTIAKPAPAKLMEAAGKAIAAATRILGRGGQQLGSAERSALQAIVKSQGQELLRMAGALR
;
A
#
# COMPACT_ATOMS: atom_id res chain seq x y z
N LEU A 1 4.49 9.96 9.11
CA LEU A 1 4.83 11.38 8.85
C LEU A 1 3.61 12.07 8.27
N SER A 2 3.26 13.27 8.75
CA SER A 2 2.20 14.11 8.18
C SER A 2 2.71 15.53 7.95
N VAL A 3 2.26 16.12 6.84
CA VAL A 3 2.46 17.53 6.48
C VAL A 3 1.13 18.01 5.91
N SER A 4 0.49 18.96 6.61
CA SER A 4 -0.83 19.47 6.21
C SER A 4 -0.74 20.52 5.10
N ASP A 5 0.34 21.32 5.10
CA ASP A 5 0.68 22.23 4.00
C ASP A 5 2.20 22.34 3.84
N ALA A 6 2.71 21.81 2.72
CA ALA A 6 4.12 21.78 2.40
C ALA A 6 4.68 23.17 2.08
N ARG A 7 3.85 24.14 1.66
CA ARG A 7 4.25 25.51 1.32
C ARG A 7 4.64 26.31 2.56
N GLU A 8 4.09 25.94 3.72
CA GLU A 8 4.41 26.53 5.01
C GLU A 8 5.54 25.77 5.74
N HIS A 9 5.88 24.57 5.26
CA HIS A 9 6.86 23.71 5.90
C HIS A 9 8.29 24.12 5.53
N SER A 10 9.10 24.46 6.54
CA SER A 10 10.43 25.05 6.37
C SER A 10 11.40 24.26 5.49
N LEU A 11 11.30 22.93 5.50
CA LEU A 11 12.13 22.02 4.70
C LEU A 11 11.52 21.64 3.34
N LEU A 12 10.23 21.86 3.13
CA LEU A 12 9.51 21.32 1.96
C LEU A 12 8.98 22.40 1.02
N ARG A 13 8.82 23.64 1.49
CA ARG A 13 8.25 24.74 0.70
C ARG A 13 8.95 24.99 -0.64
N ASP A 14 10.25 24.72 -0.70
CA ASP A 14 11.09 24.93 -1.88
C ASP A 14 11.26 23.64 -2.73
N ASN A 15 10.58 22.55 -2.36
CA ASN A 15 10.64 21.28 -3.08
C ASN A 15 9.88 21.37 -4.42
N LEU A 16 10.50 20.90 -5.50
CA LEU A 16 9.92 20.88 -6.84
C LEU A 16 8.58 20.15 -6.91
N ALA A 17 8.33 19.13 -6.09
CA ALA A 17 7.04 18.45 -6.04
C ALA A 17 5.88 19.38 -5.66
N VAL A 18 6.13 20.43 -4.87
CA VAL A 18 5.12 21.43 -4.50
C VAL A 18 4.75 22.28 -5.71
N ARG A 19 5.74 22.73 -6.49
CA ARG A 19 5.53 23.63 -7.63
C ARG A 19 5.13 22.91 -8.91
N ASP A 20 5.82 21.81 -9.22
CA ASP A 20 5.75 21.14 -10.51
C ASP A 20 4.68 20.04 -10.53
N LEU A 21 4.37 19.44 -9.37
CA LEU A 21 3.32 18.41 -9.23
C LEU A 21 2.11 18.88 -8.39
N GLY A 22 2.17 20.09 -7.82
CA GLY A 22 1.09 20.65 -7.01
C GLY A 22 0.88 19.93 -5.68
N VAL A 23 1.88 19.21 -5.15
CA VAL A 23 1.74 18.48 -3.88
C VAL A 23 1.76 19.45 -2.72
N VAL A 24 0.61 19.69 -2.10
CA VAL A 24 0.43 20.62 -0.98
C VAL A 24 0.32 19.88 0.34
N ALA A 25 -0.42 18.78 0.43
CA ALA A 25 -0.46 17.95 1.63
C ALA A 25 0.18 16.58 1.38
N TYR A 26 0.79 16.01 2.41
CA TYR A 26 1.43 14.70 2.36
C TYR A 26 1.23 13.94 3.68
N ALA A 27 0.81 12.69 3.61
CA ALA A 27 0.88 11.76 4.73
C ALA A 27 1.45 10.43 4.27
N GLY A 28 2.41 9.90 5.03
CA GLY A 28 3.11 8.67 4.70
C GLY A 28 3.27 7.74 5.90
N VAL A 29 3.11 6.45 5.63
CA VAL A 29 3.38 5.33 6.52
C VAL A 29 4.49 4.45 5.93
N PRO A 30 5.39 3.87 6.74
CA PRO A 30 6.50 3.07 6.25
C PRO A 30 6.00 1.75 5.63
N LEU A 31 6.71 1.26 4.62
CA LEU A 31 6.58 -0.08 4.07
C LEU A 31 7.87 -0.85 4.34
N SER A 32 7.75 -2.02 4.97
CA SER A 32 8.86 -2.86 5.42
C SER A 32 9.05 -4.13 4.59
N GLY A 33 8.01 -4.56 3.86
CA GLY A 33 8.06 -5.80 3.09
C GLY A 33 8.29 -7.05 3.96
N GLY A 34 7.90 -7.01 5.24
CA GLY A 34 8.06 -8.13 6.18
C GLY A 34 9.47 -8.29 6.76
N GLN A 35 10.27 -7.22 6.73
CA GLN A 35 11.59 -7.11 7.38
C GLN A 35 11.59 -6.01 8.44
N ASP A 36 12.68 -5.92 9.22
CA ASP A 36 12.82 -4.91 10.29
C ASP A 36 13.19 -3.51 9.76
N GLN A 37 13.49 -3.39 8.46
CA GLN A 37 13.87 -2.14 7.81
C GLN A 37 12.83 -1.71 6.78
N ALA A 38 12.47 -0.43 6.81
CA ALA A 38 11.61 0.15 5.79
C ALA A 38 12.30 0.15 4.41
N ILE A 39 11.65 -0.45 3.43
CA ILE A 39 12.06 -0.44 2.01
C ILE A 39 11.47 0.76 1.25
N GLY A 40 10.52 1.48 1.86
CA GLY A 40 9.88 2.66 1.30
C GLY A 40 8.73 3.17 2.17
N SER A 41 7.79 3.88 1.55
CA SER A 41 6.58 4.37 2.21
C SER A 41 5.37 4.30 1.30
N PHE A 42 4.21 4.00 1.87
CA PHE A 42 2.92 4.24 1.23
C PHE A 42 2.44 5.63 1.66
N CYS A 43 2.00 6.45 0.71
CA CYS A 43 1.64 7.83 1.00
C CYS A 43 0.41 8.29 0.23
N ALA A 44 -0.31 9.23 0.85
CA ALA A 44 -1.31 10.07 0.20
C ALA A 44 -0.75 11.47 0.01
N ILE A 45 -1.16 12.09 -1.10
CA ILE A 45 -0.88 13.48 -1.45
C ILE A 45 -2.18 14.18 -1.80
N ASP A 46 -2.24 15.48 -1.51
CA ASP A 46 -3.34 16.35 -1.94
C ASP A 46 -2.78 17.66 -2.52
N THR A 47 -3.55 18.27 -3.42
CA THR A 47 -3.30 19.58 -4.03
C THR A 47 -3.81 20.75 -3.19
N LYS A 48 -4.53 20.46 -2.09
CA LYS A 48 -5.00 21.44 -1.11
C LYS A 48 -4.45 21.12 0.27
N PRO A 49 -4.43 22.10 1.20
CA PRO A 49 -4.09 21.81 2.59
C PRO A 49 -5.06 20.78 3.17
N HIS A 50 -4.53 19.76 3.83
CA HIS A 50 -5.34 18.68 4.42
C HIS A 50 -4.89 18.42 5.86
N PRO A 51 -5.74 18.71 6.87
CA PRO A 51 -5.44 18.37 8.25
C PRO A 51 -5.66 16.86 8.47
N TRP A 52 -4.59 16.08 8.29
CA TRP A 52 -4.64 14.63 8.44
C TRP A 52 -5.18 14.19 9.80
N THR A 53 -6.17 13.32 9.75
CA THR A 53 -6.84 12.75 10.93
C THR A 53 -6.27 11.38 11.29
N GLU A 54 -6.59 10.90 12.49
CA GLU A 54 -6.27 9.53 12.88
C GLU A 54 -6.95 8.51 11.95
N GLU A 55 -8.17 8.79 11.48
CA GLU A 55 -8.88 7.93 10.53
C GLU A 55 -8.16 7.84 9.17
N ASP A 56 -7.57 8.95 8.69
CA ASP A 56 -6.74 8.96 7.48
C ASP A 56 -5.52 8.03 7.66
N PHE A 57 -4.84 8.11 8.81
CA PHE A 57 -3.71 7.25 9.11
C PHE A 57 -4.09 5.79 9.27
N GLN A 58 -5.22 5.49 9.89
CA GLN A 58 -5.72 4.11 9.95
C GLN A 58 -6.03 3.57 8.55
N THR A 59 -6.53 4.40 7.63
CA THR A 59 -6.80 4.01 6.24
C THR A 59 -5.50 3.78 5.49
N LEU A 60 -4.53 4.70 5.61
CA LEU A 60 -3.19 4.55 5.02
C LEU A 60 -2.48 3.29 5.52
N ASN A 61 -2.54 2.99 6.82
CA ASN A 61 -1.93 1.79 7.40
C ASN A 61 -2.59 0.50 6.91
N ASP A 62 -3.91 0.48 6.74
CA ASP A 62 -4.61 -0.67 6.19
C ASP A 62 -4.27 -0.87 4.70
N LEU A 63 -4.20 0.20 3.90
CA LEU A 63 -3.75 0.12 2.52
C LEU A 63 -2.28 -0.33 2.42
N ALA A 64 -1.42 0.17 3.30
CA ALA A 64 -0.02 -0.25 3.39
C ALA A 64 0.11 -1.76 3.68
N GLN A 65 -0.68 -2.31 4.61
CA GLN A 65 -0.70 -3.75 4.89
C GLN A 65 -1.08 -4.59 3.66
N ILE A 66 -2.03 -4.11 2.85
CA ILE A 66 -2.41 -4.78 1.60
C ILE A 66 -1.24 -4.76 0.60
N VAL A 67 -0.57 -3.61 0.46
CA VAL A 67 0.60 -3.46 -0.42
C VAL A 67 1.77 -4.33 0.05
N GLU A 68 2.04 -4.39 1.37
CA GLU A 68 3.09 -5.25 1.93
C GLU A 68 2.82 -6.73 1.61
N ALA A 69 1.57 -7.18 1.74
CA ALA A 69 1.22 -8.55 1.38
C ALA A 69 1.50 -8.83 -0.10
N HIS A 70 1.18 -7.88 -0.99
CA HIS A 70 1.48 -8.01 -2.41
C HIS A 70 2.98 -8.11 -2.69
N ILE A 71 3.80 -7.31 -2.00
CA ILE A 71 5.27 -7.35 -2.10
C ILE A 71 5.79 -8.74 -1.68
N ILE A 72 5.34 -9.26 -0.54
CA ILE A 72 5.78 -10.56 -0.01
C ILE A 72 5.38 -11.70 -0.96
N LEU A 73 4.15 -11.67 -1.49
CA LEU A 73 3.64 -12.67 -2.43
C LEU A 73 4.40 -12.65 -3.77
N ARG A 74 4.72 -11.46 -4.28
CA ARG A 74 5.54 -11.32 -5.49
C ARG A 74 6.98 -11.79 -5.29
N GLN A 75 7.56 -11.54 -4.12
CA GLN A 75 8.89 -12.05 -3.79
C GLN A 75 8.93 -13.59 -3.78
N SER A 76 7.89 -14.27 -3.27
CA SER A 76 7.84 -15.73 -3.34
C SER A 76 7.76 -16.26 -4.77
N ALA A 77 6.94 -15.64 -5.63
CA ALA A 77 6.77 -16.07 -7.01
C ALA A 77 8.03 -15.81 -7.86
N ALA A 78 8.69 -14.66 -7.66
CA ALA A 78 9.93 -14.34 -8.35
C ALA A 78 11.09 -15.28 -7.96
N ALA A 79 11.14 -15.71 -6.70
CA ALA A 79 12.13 -16.68 -6.22
C ALA A 79 11.93 -18.10 -6.81
N GLU A 80 10.74 -18.43 -7.31
CA GLU A 80 10.46 -19.73 -7.94
C GLU A 80 10.88 -19.77 -9.41
N ILE A 81 10.74 -18.65 -10.13
CA ILE A 81 11.13 -18.53 -11.53
C ILE A 81 12.65 -18.37 -11.66
N ALA A 82 13.27 -17.60 -10.76
CA ALA A 82 14.71 -17.36 -10.75
C ALA A 82 15.44 -18.47 -9.97
N GLY A 83 15.65 -19.63 -10.60
CA GLY A 83 16.44 -20.71 -10.02
C GLY A 83 17.78 -20.22 -9.43
N LYS A 84 17.91 -20.30 -8.10
CA LYS A 84 19.12 -20.14 -7.28
C LYS A 84 19.97 -18.84 -7.38
N VAL A 85 19.57 -17.79 -8.10
CA VAL A 85 20.37 -16.53 -8.21
C VAL A 85 19.68 -15.29 -7.61
N SER A 86 18.66 -15.46 -6.76
CA SER A 86 18.10 -14.32 -6.00
C SER A 86 18.74 -14.22 -4.61
N THR A 87 19.30 -13.05 -4.29
CA THR A 87 19.81 -12.71 -2.93
C THR A 87 18.69 -12.43 -1.93
N ILE A 88 17.44 -12.31 -2.40
CA ILE A 88 16.27 -12.12 -1.55
C ILE A 88 15.79 -13.50 -1.09
N ALA A 89 15.96 -13.80 0.19
CA ALA A 89 15.49 -15.05 0.79
C ALA A 89 13.99 -15.24 0.53
N LYS A 90 13.61 -16.42 0.02
CA LYS A 90 12.20 -16.78 -0.17
C LYS A 90 11.46 -16.64 1.17
N PRO A 91 10.34 -15.89 1.24
CA PRO A 91 9.59 -15.76 2.48
C PRO A 91 9.03 -17.14 2.89
N ALA A 92 9.12 -17.44 4.18
CA ALA A 92 8.62 -18.70 4.73
C ALA A 92 7.09 -18.82 4.52
N PRO A 93 6.53 -20.03 4.35
CA PRO A 93 5.09 -20.23 4.16
C PRO A 93 4.22 -19.57 5.24
N ALA A 94 4.68 -19.56 6.51
CA ALA A 94 3.99 -18.87 7.60
C ALA A 94 3.87 -17.35 7.36
N LYS A 95 4.93 -16.71 6.84
CA LYS A 95 4.91 -15.28 6.50
C LYS A 95 3.94 -14.97 5.37
N LEU A 96 3.83 -15.86 4.38
CA LEU A 96 2.85 -15.70 3.28
C LEU A 96 1.42 -15.75 3.81
N MET A 97 1.12 -16.70 4.69
CA MET A 97 -0.20 -16.83 5.31
C MET A 97 -0.53 -15.64 6.20
N GLU A 98 0.43 -15.20 7.03
CA GLU A 98 0.29 -14.02 7.88
C GLU A 98 0.01 -12.76 7.04
N ALA A 99 0.78 -12.55 5.97
CA ALA A 99 0.61 -11.42 5.06
C ALA A 99 -0.78 -11.43 4.40
N ALA A 100 -1.23 -12.57 3.89
CA ALA A 100 -2.57 -12.71 3.32
C ALA A 100 -3.67 -12.43 4.35
N GLY A 101 -3.54 -12.94 5.58
CA GLY A 101 -4.47 -12.69 6.67
C GLY A 101 -4.55 -11.20 7.04
N LYS A 102 -3.41 -10.52 7.17
CA LYS A 102 -3.33 -9.07 7.42
C LYS A 102 -4.02 -8.27 6.32
N ALA A 103 -3.78 -8.60 5.06
CA ALA A 103 -4.41 -7.92 3.92
C ALA A 103 -5.94 -8.09 3.92
N ILE A 104 -6.45 -9.29 4.21
CA ILE A 104 -7.91 -9.54 4.30
C ILE A 104 -8.53 -8.71 5.44
N ALA A 105 -7.90 -8.73 6.61
CA ALA A 105 -8.36 -7.95 7.77
C ALA A 105 -8.35 -6.44 7.48
N ALA A 106 -7.30 -5.93 6.84
CA ALA A 106 -7.20 -4.53 6.42
C ALA A 106 -8.28 -4.15 5.41
N ALA A 107 -8.51 -4.97 4.38
CA ALA A 107 -9.57 -4.74 3.41
C ALA A 107 -10.96 -4.70 4.09
N THR A 108 -11.19 -5.58 5.07
CA THR A 108 -12.43 -5.62 5.86
C THR A 108 -12.63 -4.32 6.63
N ARG A 109 -11.58 -3.81 7.29
CA ARG A 109 -11.63 -2.55 8.03
C ARG A 109 -11.87 -1.35 7.11
N ILE A 110 -11.23 -1.29 5.95
CA ILE A 110 -11.44 -0.23 4.95
C ILE A 110 -12.90 -0.22 4.49
N LEU A 111 -13.44 -1.38 4.12
CA LEU A 111 -14.83 -1.51 3.70
C LEU A 111 -15.81 -1.16 4.82
N GLY A 112 -15.48 -1.46 6.07
CA GLY A 112 -16.28 -1.12 7.25
C GLY A 112 -16.30 0.38 7.60
N ARG A 113 -15.18 1.09 7.41
CA ARG A 113 -15.07 2.53 7.75
C ARG A 113 -15.64 3.44 6.66
N GLY A 114 -15.27 3.19 5.40
CA GLY A 114 -15.54 4.11 4.29
C GLY A 114 -16.36 3.54 3.14
N GLY A 115 -16.71 2.24 3.16
CA GLY A 115 -17.42 1.60 2.06
C GLY A 115 -18.76 2.26 1.70
N GLN A 116 -19.43 2.89 2.67
CA GLN A 116 -20.70 3.62 2.51
C GLN A 116 -20.52 5.02 1.87
N GLN A 117 -19.37 5.66 2.03
CA GLN A 117 -19.09 7.02 1.54
C GLN A 117 -18.54 7.05 0.10
N LEU A 118 -18.07 5.91 -0.42
CA LEU A 118 -17.63 5.81 -1.81
C LEU A 118 -18.81 5.97 -2.78
N GLY A 119 -18.68 6.89 -3.73
CA GLY A 119 -19.58 7.03 -4.86
C GLY A 119 -19.58 5.79 -5.76
N SER A 120 -20.57 5.68 -6.65
CA SER A 120 -20.73 4.51 -7.53
C SER A 120 -19.52 4.27 -8.45
N ALA A 121 -18.91 5.35 -8.96
CA ALA A 121 -17.72 5.27 -9.80
C ALA A 121 -16.49 4.77 -9.04
N GLU A 122 -16.26 5.28 -7.83
CA GLU A 122 -15.12 4.88 -6.99
C GLU A 122 -15.24 3.44 -6.53
N ARG A 123 -16.46 3.00 -6.16
CA ARG A 123 -16.73 1.59 -5.85
C ARG A 123 -16.46 0.69 -7.05
N SER A 124 -16.87 1.10 -8.25
CA SER A 124 -16.65 0.31 -9.47
C SER A 124 -15.16 0.17 -9.80
N ALA A 125 -14.40 1.26 -9.69
CA ALA A 125 -12.94 1.25 -9.88
C ALA A 125 -12.25 0.35 -8.84
N LEU A 126 -12.63 0.47 -7.56
CA LEU A 126 -12.08 -0.36 -6.49
C LEU A 126 -12.38 -1.85 -6.73
N GLN A 127 -13.61 -2.19 -7.12
CA GLN A 127 -13.99 -3.57 -7.46
C GLN A 127 -13.20 -4.11 -8.65
N ALA A 128 -12.95 -3.29 -9.68
CA ALA A 128 -12.13 -3.70 -10.82
C ALA A 128 -10.68 -4.00 -10.41
N ILE A 129 -10.08 -3.14 -9.57
CA ILE A 129 -8.73 -3.33 -9.04
C ILE A 129 -8.67 -4.61 -8.19
N VAL A 130 -9.59 -4.77 -7.24
CA VAL A 130 -9.65 -5.97 -6.37
C VAL A 130 -9.84 -7.23 -7.19
N LYS A 131 -10.70 -7.22 -8.21
CA LYS A 131 -10.93 -8.37 -9.09
C LYS A 131 -9.69 -8.70 -9.91
N SER A 132 -9.04 -7.70 -10.50
CA SER A 132 -7.80 -7.89 -11.26
C SER A 132 -6.70 -8.49 -10.39
N GLN A 133 -6.49 -7.92 -9.19
CA GLN A 133 -5.46 -8.39 -8.26
C GLN A 133 -5.80 -9.79 -7.71
N GLY A 134 -7.06 -10.07 -7.40
CA GLY A 134 -7.51 -11.40 -6.97
C GLY A 134 -7.29 -12.47 -8.04
N GLN A 135 -7.53 -12.14 -9.32
CA GLN A 135 -7.22 -13.03 -10.44
C GLN A 135 -5.72 -13.26 -10.61
N GLU A 136 -4.90 -12.24 -10.40
CA GLU A 136 -3.44 -12.35 -10.45
C GLU A 136 -2.90 -13.25 -9.33
N LEU A 137 -3.42 -13.07 -8.11
CA LEU A 137 -3.09 -13.93 -6.97
C LEU A 137 -3.50 -15.39 -7.20
N LEU A 138 -4.70 -15.63 -7.73
CA LEU A 138 -5.15 -16.99 -8.08
C LEU A 138 -4.30 -17.61 -9.18
N ARG A 139 -3.85 -16.82 -10.17
CA ARG A 139 -2.90 -17.29 -11.19
C ARG A 139 -1.56 -17.67 -10.59
N MET A 140 -1.02 -16.85 -9.70
CA MET A 140 0.23 -17.14 -9.00
C MET A 140 0.10 -18.42 -8.15
N ALA A 141 -1.01 -18.58 -7.42
CA ALA A 141 -1.29 -19.79 -6.64
C ALA A 141 -1.50 -21.04 -7.51
N GLY A 142 -2.01 -20.87 -8.74
CA GLY A 142 -2.16 -21.95 -9.71
C GLY A 142 -0.86 -22.35 -10.40
N ALA A 143 0.06 -21.40 -10.60
CA ALA A 143 1.40 -21.65 -11.17
C ALA A 143 2.36 -22.38 -10.20
N LEU A 144 1.95 -22.50 -8.94
CA LEU A 144 2.63 -23.20 -7.84
C LEU A 144 2.30 -24.70 -7.76
N ARG A 145 1.49 -25.25 -8.69
CA ARG A 145 1.15 -26.69 -8.78
C ARG A 145 1.96 -27.43 -9.83
#